data_AF-A0A1X0RK42-F1
#
_entry.id   AF-A0A1X0RK42-F1
#
_cell.length_a   1.000
_cell.length_b   1.000
_cell.length_c   1.000
_cell.angle_alpha   90.00
_cell.angle_beta   90.00
_cell.angle_gamma   90.00
#
_symmetry.space_group_name_H-M   'P 1'
#
loop_
_entity.id
_entity.type
_entity.pdbx_description
1 polymer ?
#
loop_
_entity_poly.entity_id
_entity_poly.type
_entity_poly.pdbx_seq_one_letter_code
_entity_poly.pdbx_strand_id
1 'polypeptide(L)'
;MCDGSKSVKSTLKNTTTIYRQLIAKHKDSYCNNISYIQLKLPYAQQTALYECTKIQTAYQNNIKAHFSTRLRRILNKMFKKEERLSNLRERMTAKGSTEEAIKEVSRKEISNPCIQVKLDVASKNVLNAEVLDEESRSDIRALLSVYPDDYKFQRKALHAPENAPEIQKLD
;
A
#
# COMPACT_ATOMS: atom_id res chain seq x y z
N MET A 1 -54.89 -28.25 24.32
CA MET A 1 -53.68 -28.91 24.85
C MET A 1 -52.49 -28.21 24.25
N CYS A 2 -51.69 -27.55 25.09
CA CYS A 2 -50.46 -26.89 24.70
C CYS A 2 -49.41 -27.96 24.40
N ASP A 3 -48.74 -27.89 23.25
CA ASP A 3 -47.46 -28.57 23.10
C ASP A 3 -46.37 -27.55 22.75
N GLY A 4 -45.42 -27.44 23.68
CA GLY A 4 -44.42 -26.40 23.74
C GLY A 4 -43.31 -26.66 22.74
N SER A 5 -43.26 -25.84 21.70
CA SER A 5 -42.08 -25.74 20.84
C SER A 5 -40.92 -25.13 21.63
N LYS A 6 -40.12 -25.99 22.27
CA LYS A 6 -38.86 -25.64 22.92
C LYS A 6 -37.91 -25.07 21.86
N SER A 7 -37.73 -23.76 21.89
CA SER A 7 -36.67 -23.03 21.19
C SER A 7 -35.31 -23.65 21.50
N VAL A 8 -34.75 -24.40 20.55
CA VAL A 8 -33.36 -24.86 20.59
C VAL A 8 -32.45 -23.63 20.53
N LYS A 9 -31.97 -23.18 21.69
CA LYS A 9 -30.89 -22.18 21.78
C LYS A 9 -29.66 -22.78 21.11
N SER A 10 -29.37 -22.40 19.87
CA SER A 10 -28.14 -22.80 19.20
C SER A 10 -26.94 -22.20 19.96
N THR A 11 -26.17 -23.04 20.65
CA THR A 11 -24.94 -22.65 21.32
C THR A 11 -23.96 -22.11 20.28
N LEU A 12 -23.48 -20.88 20.48
CA LEU A 12 -22.49 -20.26 19.59
C LEU A 12 -21.22 -21.11 19.55
N LYS A 13 -20.61 -21.23 18.37
CA LYS A 13 -19.31 -21.88 18.23
C LYS A 13 -18.29 -21.19 19.15
N ASN A 14 -17.43 -21.96 19.82
CA ASN A 14 -16.42 -21.43 20.75
C ASN A 14 -15.56 -20.30 20.14
N THR A 15 -15.23 -20.40 18.85
CA THR A 15 -14.49 -19.35 18.12
C THR A 15 -15.24 -18.01 18.11
N THR A 16 -16.56 -18.03 17.89
CA THR A 16 -17.41 -16.83 17.93
C THR A 16 -17.43 -16.19 19.30
N THR A 17 -17.47 -17.00 20.37
CA THR A 17 -17.41 -16.51 21.75
C THR A 17 -16.08 -15.82 22.04
N ILE A 18 -14.96 -16.43 21.63
CA ILE A 18 -13.60 -15.87 21.79
C ILE A 18 -13.48 -14.53 21.06
N TYR A 19 -13.90 -14.45 19.80
CA TYR A 19 -13.84 -13.19 19.05
C TYR A 19 -14.71 -12.10 19.67
N ARG A 20 -15.90 -12.44 20.17
CA ARG A 20 -16.78 -11.47 20.85
C ARG A 20 -16.15 -10.92 22.13
N GLN A 21 -15.49 -11.77 22.92
CA GLN A 21 -14.78 -11.34 24.13
C GLN A 21 -13.62 -10.40 23.80
N LEU A 22 -12.81 -10.75 22.80
CA LEU A 22 -11.71 -9.90 22.34
C LEU A 22 -12.21 -8.54 21.82
N ILE A 23 -13.26 -8.54 21.00
CA ILE A 23 -13.86 -7.31 20.49
C ILE A 23 -14.40 -6.47 21.65
N ALA A 24 -15.18 -7.07 22.57
CA ALA A 24 -15.75 -6.34 23.70
C ALA A 24 -14.68 -5.69 24.59
N LYS A 25 -13.54 -6.35 24.79
CA LYS A 25 -12.42 -5.82 25.58
C LYS A 25 -11.81 -4.54 24.98
N HIS A 26 -11.76 -4.45 23.66
CA HIS A 26 -11.02 -3.38 22.96
C HIS A 26 -11.92 -2.35 22.26
N LYS A 27 -13.21 -2.66 22.05
CA LYS A 27 -14.15 -1.86 21.28
C LYS A 27 -14.25 -0.43 21.81
N ASP A 28 -14.55 -0.26 23.09
CA ASP A 28 -14.84 1.07 23.63
C ASP A 28 -13.59 1.96 23.67
N SER A 29 -12.43 1.38 24.01
CA SER A 29 -11.15 2.09 23.95
C SER A 29 -10.80 2.52 22.52
N TYR A 30 -11.00 1.64 21.54
CA TYR A 30 -10.80 1.98 20.14
C TYR A 30 -11.74 3.12 19.72
N CYS A 31 -13.05 2.99 19.98
CA CYS A 31 -14.04 4.00 19.63
C CYS A 31 -13.73 5.37 20.26
N ASN A 32 -13.29 5.40 21.52
CA ASN A 32 -12.91 6.65 22.20
C ASN A 32 -11.64 7.26 21.59
N ASN A 33 -10.61 6.47 21.31
CA ASN A 33 -9.34 6.96 20.77
C ASN A 33 -9.48 7.59 19.38
N ILE A 34 -10.40 7.07 18.56
CA ILE A 34 -10.66 7.62 17.22
C ILE A 34 -11.88 8.56 17.19
N SER A 35 -12.43 8.94 18.36
CA SER A 35 -13.64 9.77 18.47
C SER A 35 -14.81 9.27 17.61
N TYR A 36 -14.93 7.94 17.50
CA TYR A 36 -15.91 7.31 16.66
C TYR A 36 -17.29 7.34 17.30
N ILE A 37 -18.25 7.89 16.57
CA ILE A 37 -19.66 7.94 16.96
C ILE A 37 -20.42 6.94 16.11
N GLN A 38 -20.94 5.89 16.75
CA GLN A 38 -21.79 4.92 16.07
C GLN A 38 -23.12 5.57 15.68
N LEU A 39 -23.50 5.45 14.40
CA LEU A 39 -24.79 5.97 13.94
C LEU A 39 -25.91 5.05 14.45
N LYS A 40 -26.83 5.61 15.24
CA LYS A 40 -28.00 4.87 15.75
C LYS A 40 -29.09 4.84 14.69
N LEU A 41 -29.12 3.77 13.90
CA LEU A 41 -30.22 3.50 12.97
C LEU A 41 -31.29 2.61 13.65
N PRO A 42 -32.58 2.79 13.30
CA PRO A 42 -33.69 2.10 13.97
C PRO A 42 -33.67 0.57 13.77
N TYR A 43 -33.04 0.09 12.69
CA TYR A 43 -32.96 -1.33 12.37
C TYR A 43 -31.51 -1.82 12.40
N ALA A 44 -31.26 -2.90 13.13
CA ALA A 44 -29.92 -3.49 13.27
C ALA A 44 -29.28 -3.87 11.92
N GLN A 45 -30.08 -4.28 10.94
CA GLN A 45 -29.61 -4.59 9.58
C GLN A 45 -29.05 -3.35 8.87
N GLN A 46 -29.69 -2.19 9.03
CA GLN A 46 -29.22 -0.94 8.43
C GLN A 46 -27.89 -0.50 9.07
N THR A 47 -27.78 -0.62 10.40
CA THR A 47 -26.53 -0.36 11.11
C THR A 47 -25.42 -1.27 10.59
N ALA A 48 -25.66 -2.58 10.46
CA ALA A 48 -24.67 -3.52 9.96
C ALA A 48 -24.22 -3.18 8.52
N LEU A 49 -25.16 -2.90 7.62
CA LEU A 49 -24.84 -2.55 6.22
C LEU A 49 -24.01 -1.27 6.13
N TYR A 50 -24.38 -0.25 6.92
CA TYR A 50 -23.67 1.02 6.97
C TYR A 50 -22.24 0.85 7.49
N GLU A 51 -22.03 0.10 8.57
CA GLU A 51 -20.69 -0.16 9.11
C GLU A 51 -19.84 -1.00 8.15
N CYS A 52 -20.40 -2.01 7.48
CA CYS A 52 -19.71 -2.74 6.43
C CYS A 52 -19.25 -1.81 5.29
N THR A 53 -20.13 -0.92 4.84
CA THR A 53 -19.83 0.05 3.78
C THR A 53 -18.75 1.02 4.22
N LYS A 54 -18.78 1.51 5.47
CA LYS A 54 -17.75 2.37 6.06
C LYS A 54 -16.39 1.70 6.05
N ILE A 55 -16.30 0.47 6.56
CA ILE A 55 -15.04 -0.29 6.63
C ILE A 55 -14.50 -0.52 5.21
N GLN A 56 -15.36 -0.96 4.29
CA GLN A 56 -14.98 -1.18 2.90
C GLN A 56 -14.46 0.10 2.24
N THR A 57 -15.17 1.22 2.44
CA THR A 57 -14.78 2.52 1.89
C THR A 57 -13.46 3.00 2.48
N ALA A 58 -13.28 2.91 3.80
CA ALA A 58 -12.04 3.27 4.47
C ALA A 58 -10.86 2.44 3.96
N TYR A 59 -11.06 1.12 3.78
CA TYR A 59 -10.05 0.23 3.23
C TYR A 59 -9.69 0.59 1.79
N GLN A 60 -10.68 0.77 0.91
CA GLN A 60 -10.47 1.17 -0.48
C GLN A 60 -9.76 2.53 -0.57
N ASN A 61 -10.15 3.50 0.25
CA ASN A 61 -9.52 4.81 0.32
C ASN A 61 -8.07 4.69 0.80
N ASN A 62 -7.78 3.88 1.82
CA ASN A 62 -6.42 3.64 2.28
C ASN A 62 -5.54 3.01 1.18
N ILE A 63 -6.06 1.99 0.49
CA ILE A 63 -5.36 1.41 -0.66
C ILE A 63 -5.10 2.49 -1.70
N LYS A 64 -6.13 3.22 -2.13
CA LYS A 64 -6.00 4.24 -3.18
C LYS A 64 -5.00 5.33 -2.81
N ALA A 65 -5.01 5.78 -1.55
CA ALA A 65 -4.13 6.84 -1.05
C ALA A 65 -2.66 6.40 -1.01
N HIS A 66 -2.38 5.15 -0.62
CA HIS A 66 -1.01 4.69 -0.37
C HIS A 66 -0.44 3.77 -1.43
N PHE A 67 -1.25 3.28 -2.38
CA PHE A 67 -0.84 2.32 -3.39
C PHE A 67 0.40 2.80 -4.15
N SER A 68 0.37 4.01 -4.68
CA SER A 68 1.48 4.56 -5.47
C SER A 68 2.78 4.69 -4.66
N THR A 69 2.68 5.10 -3.40
CA THR A 69 3.82 5.17 -2.48
C THR A 69 4.40 3.79 -2.19
N ARG A 70 3.53 2.79 -1.96
CA ARG A 70 3.95 1.40 -1.74
C ARG A 70 4.59 0.81 -2.99
N LEU A 71 3.98 1.00 -4.16
CA LEU A 71 4.52 0.57 -5.45
C LEU A 71 5.90 1.20 -5.70
N ARG A 72 6.03 2.51 -5.46
CA ARG A 72 7.32 3.19 -5.56
C ARG A 72 8.40 2.58 -4.66
N ARG A 73 8.07 2.25 -3.40
CA ARG A 73 9.03 1.61 -2.47
C ARG A 73 9.45 0.23 -2.99
N ILE A 74 8.51 -0.56 -3.50
CA ILE A 74 8.81 -1.87 -4.11
C ILE A 74 9.75 -1.71 -5.31
N LEU A 75 9.44 -0.78 -6.22
CA LEU A 75 10.29 -0.50 -7.39
C LEU A 75 11.70 -0.04 -6.99
N ASN A 76 11.82 0.83 -5.98
CA ASN A 76 13.12 1.25 -5.45
C ASN A 76 13.93 0.07 -4.89
N LYS A 77 13.26 -0.87 -4.20
CA LYS A 77 13.89 -2.08 -3.66
C LYS A 77 14.34 -3.04 -4.76
N MET A 78 13.48 -3.31 -5.75
CA MET A 78 13.83 -4.14 -6.91
C MET A 78 15.00 -3.54 -7.70
N PHE A 79 15.05 -2.22 -7.82
CA PHE A 79 16.18 -1.52 -8.45
C PHE A 79 17.47 -1.53 -7.61
N LYS A 80 17.40 -1.94 -6.33
CA LYS A 80 18.51 -1.90 -5.36
C LYS A 80 19.16 -0.52 -5.31
N LYS A 81 18.33 0.53 -5.30
CA LYS A 81 18.77 1.93 -5.48
C LYS A 81 19.82 2.35 -4.45
N GLU A 82 19.62 1.99 -3.19
CA GLU A 82 20.52 2.34 -2.09
C GLU A 82 21.86 1.62 -2.19
N GLU A 83 21.84 0.32 -2.46
CA GLU A 83 23.04 -0.50 -2.66
C GLU A 83 23.88 0.02 -3.83
N ARG A 84 23.25 0.27 -4.98
CA ARG A 84 23.93 0.85 -6.16
C ARG A 84 24.54 2.21 -5.84
N LEU A 85 23.85 3.03 -5.07
CA LEU A 85 24.33 4.36 -4.69
C LEU A 85 25.53 4.28 -3.75
N SER A 86 25.49 3.38 -2.76
CA SER A 86 26.62 3.14 -1.85
C SER A 86 27.85 2.64 -2.62
N ASN A 87 27.67 1.59 -3.43
CA ASN A 87 28.75 0.99 -4.22
C ASN A 87 29.37 1.99 -5.20
N LEU A 88 28.56 2.84 -5.84
CA LEU A 88 29.06 3.89 -6.74
C LEU A 88 29.87 4.93 -5.97
N ARG A 89 29.34 5.39 -4.82
CA ARG A 89 30.00 6.38 -3.98
C ARG A 89 31.36 5.87 -3.50
N GLU A 90 31.42 4.67 -2.94
CA GLU A 90 32.67 4.05 -2.51
C GLU A 90 33.70 3.95 -3.63
N ARG A 91 33.29 3.44 -4.80
CA ARG A 91 34.16 3.35 -6.00
C ARG A 91 34.70 4.70 -6.45
N MET A 92 33.87 5.74 -6.43
CA MET A 92 34.25 7.07 -6.91
C MET A 92 35.12 7.82 -5.91
N THR A 93 34.82 7.68 -4.61
CA THR A 93 35.66 8.21 -3.53
C THR A 93 37.04 7.55 -3.53
N ALA A 94 37.11 6.23 -3.75
CA ALA A 94 38.39 5.52 -3.91
C ALA A 94 39.23 6.02 -5.10
N LYS A 95 38.58 6.58 -6.12
CA LYS A 95 39.24 7.22 -7.28
C LYS A 95 39.57 8.70 -7.05
N GLY A 96 39.33 9.25 -5.86
CA GLY A 96 39.56 10.66 -5.55
C GLY A 96 38.61 11.63 -6.26
N SER A 97 37.43 11.17 -6.67
CA SER A 97 36.43 12.02 -7.35
C SER A 97 35.84 13.06 -6.38
N THR A 98 35.52 14.24 -6.89
CA THR A 98 34.82 15.28 -6.13
C THR A 98 33.37 14.90 -5.84
N GLU A 99 32.79 15.49 -4.80
CA GLU A 99 31.39 15.23 -4.41
C GLU A 99 30.41 15.65 -5.53
N GLU A 100 30.74 16.70 -6.29
CA GLU A 100 29.97 17.16 -7.45
C GLU A 100 29.95 16.10 -8.55
N ALA A 101 31.12 15.52 -8.88
CA ALA A 101 31.23 14.46 -9.86
C ALA A 101 30.49 13.19 -9.40
N ILE A 102 30.57 12.85 -8.11
CA ILE A 102 29.82 11.72 -7.53
C ILE A 102 28.31 11.94 -7.68
N LYS A 103 27.81 13.14 -7.37
CA LYS A 103 26.39 13.48 -7.50
C LYS A 103 25.92 13.40 -8.95
N GLU A 104 26.71 13.91 -9.88
CA GLU A 104 26.36 13.93 -11.30
C GLU A 104 26.31 12.51 -11.89
N VAL A 105 27.31 11.68 -11.60
CA VAL A 105 27.32 10.26 -12.02
C VAL A 105 26.18 9.50 -11.35
N SER A 106 25.94 9.71 -10.05
CA SER A 106 24.80 9.10 -9.33
C SER A 106 23.46 9.49 -9.95
N ARG A 107 23.31 10.72 -10.41
CA ARG A 107 22.10 11.16 -11.10
C ARG A 107 21.94 10.42 -12.43
N LYS A 108 23.02 10.35 -13.22
CA LYS A 108 23.01 9.77 -14.57
C LYS A 108 22.83 8.25 -14.57
N GLU A 109 23.57 7.53 -13.72
CA GLU A 109 23.63 6.06 -13.74
C GLU A 109 22.57 5.39 -12.85
N ILE A 110 22.07 6.09 -11.82
CA ILE A 110 21.19 5.48 -10.82
C ILE A 110 19.83 6.17 -10.81
N SER A 111 19.81 7.48 -10.59
CA SER A 111 18.54 8.19 -10.41
C SER A 111 17.72 8.25 -11.69
N ASN A 112 18.33 8.59 -12.83
CA ASN A 112 17.63 8.69 -14.11
C ASN A 112 17.09 7.33 -14.59
N PRO A 113 17.85 6.22 -14.57
CA PRO A 113 17.31 4.90 -14.91
C PRO A 113 16.20 4.44 -13.96
N CYS A 114 16.32 4.73 -12.66
CA CYS A 114 15.25 4.43 -11.69
C CYS A 114 13.97 5.24 -11.98
N ILE A 115 14.10 6.50 -12.39
CA ILE A 115 12.98 7.33 -12.84
C ILE A 115 12.38 6.73 -14.12
N GLN A 116 13.19 6.30 -15.07
CA GLN A 116 12.72 5.71 -16.32
C GLN A 116 11.91 4.44 -16.07
N VAL A 117 12.41 3.52 -15.23
CA VAL A 117 11.67 2.32 -14.81
C VAL A 117 10.30 2.68 -14.24
N LYS A 118 10.21 3.72 -13.39
CA LYS A 118 8.92 4.16 -12.83
C LYS A 118 7.97 4.70 -13.90
N LEU A 119 8.50 5.42 -14.91
CA LEU A 119 7.70 5.89 -16.05
C LEU A 119 7.18 4.74 -16.90
N ASP A 120 8.03 3.73 -17.13
CA ASP A 120 7.71 2.55 -17.91
C ASP A 120 6.64 1.73 -17.20
N VAL A 121 6.79 1.48 -15.90
CA VAL A 121 5.76 0.83 -15.07
C VAL A 121 4.46 1.61 -15.07
N ALA A 122 4.52 2.95 -14.96
CA ALA A 122 3.33 3.78 -14.96
C ALA A 122 2.53 3.68 -16.26
N SER A 123 3.25 3.47 -17.37
CA SER A 123 2.70 3.39 -18.73
C SER A 123 2.53 1.95 -19.24
N LYS A 124 2.83 0.94 -18.41
CA LYS A 124 2.86 -0.49 -18.77
C LYS A 124 3.77 -0.82 -19.96
N ASN A 125 4.86 -0.08 -20.12
CA ASN A 125 5.83 -0.29 -21.18
C ASN A 125 6.82 -1.43 -20.84
N VAL A 126 7.54 -1.89 -21.86
CA VAL A 126 8.63 -2.88 -21.70
C VAL A 126 9.73 -2.31 -20.81
N LEU A 127 10.11 -3.08 -19.79
CA LEU A 127 11.17 -2.72 -18.86
C LEU A 127 12.54 -3.07 -19.44
N ASN A 128 13.48 -2.13 -19.38
CA ASN A 128 14.83 -2.32 -19.88
C ASN A 128 15.60 -3.40 -19.07
N ALA A 129 16.10 -4.41 -19.79
CA ALA A 129 16.88 -5.53 -19.24
C ALA A 129 18.28 -5.14 -18.73
N GLU A 130 18.85 -4.06 -19.22
CA GLU A 130 20.14 -3.53 -18.73
C GLU A 130 20.01 -2.90 -17.34
N VAL A 131 18.80 -2.53 -16.96
CA VAL A 131 18.52 -1.74 -15.75
C VAL A 131 18.05 -2.62 -14.60
N LEU A 132 17.19 -3.60 -14.89
CA LEU A 132 16.60 -4.55 -13.95
C LEU A 132 16.91 -5.99 -14.37
N ASP A 133 17.21 -6.84 -13.39
CA ASP A 133 17.36 -8.27 -13.60
C ASP A 133 16.03 -8.94 -14.05
N GLU A 134 16.11 -10.16 -14.58
CA GLU A 134 14.93 -10.84 -15.14
C GLU A 134 13.89 -11.19 -14.06
N GLU A 135 14.31 -11.50 -12.83
CA GLU A 135 13.39 -11.81 -11.72
C GLU A 135 12.55 -10.58 -11.37
N SER A 136 13.20 -9.44 -11.13
CA SER A 136 12.54 -8.15 -10.91
C SER A 136 11.59 -7.77 -12.06
N ARG A 137 12.01 -8.00 -13.32
CA ARG A 137 11.15 -7.72 -14.48
C ARG A 137 9.95 -8.66 -14.54
N SER A 138 10.13 -9.94 -14.23
CA SER A 138 9.06 -10.93 -14.18
C SER A 138 8.01 -10.56 -13.13
N ASP A 139 8.44 -10.22 -11.91
CA ASP A 139 7.55 -9.82 -10.82
C ASP A 139 6.74 -8.56 -11.16
N ILE A 140 7.38 -7.57 -11.77
CA ILE A 140 6.68 -6.35 -12.19
C ILE A 140 5.68 -6.68 -13.31
N ARG A 141 6.02 -7.52 -14.29
CA ARG A 141 5.06 -7.95 -15.33
C ARG A 141 3.86 -8.68 -14.71
N ALA A 142 4.09 -9.58 -13.76
CA ALA A 142 3.03 -10.32 -13.07
C ALA A 142 2.11 -9.38 -12.27
N LEU A 143 2.66 -8.34 -11.64
CA LEU A 143 1.86 -7.30 -10.99
C LEU A 143 1.03 -6.51 -12.00
N LEU A 144 1.63 -6.12 -13.14
CA LEU A 144 0.97 -5.31 -14.15
C LEU A 144 -0.15 -6.06 -14.89
N SER A 145 -0.04 -7.39 -15.04
CA SER A 145 -1.06 -8.22 -15.69
C SER A 145 -2.36 -8.36 -14.90
N VAL A 146 -2.37 -8.01 -13.61
CA VAL A 146 -3.60 -7.97 -12.80
C VAL A 146 -4.52 -6.81 -13.22
N TYR A 147 -3.96 -5.78 -13.86
CA TYR A 147 -4.70 -4.58 -14.27
C TYR A 147 -5.09 -4.65 -15.76
N PRO A 148 -6.24 -4.09 -16.17
CA PRO A 148 -6.63 -3.97 -17.59
C PRO A 148 -5.57 -3.26 -18.44
N ASP A 149 -5.44 -3.62 -19.72
CA ASP A 149 -4.38 -3.08 -20.60
C ASP A 149 -4.44 -1.56 -20.79
N ASP A 150 -5.64 -0.97 -20.72
CA ASP A 150 -5.88 0.46 -20.82
C ASP A 150 -5.65 1.22 -19.49
N TYR A 151 -5.41 0.50 -18.39
CA TYR A 151 -5.16 1.09 -17.08
C TYR A 151 -3.79 1.77 -17.01
N LYS A 152 -3.80 3.08 -16.74
CA LYS A 152 -2.59 3.90 -16.54
C LYS A 152 -2.44 4.32 -15.09
N PHE A 153 -1.26 4.05 -14.51
CA PHE A 153 -0.97 4.54 -13.16
C PHE A 153 -0.72 6.05 -13.17
N GLN A 154 -1.11 6.74 -12.11
CA GLN A 154 -0.89 8.17 -11.99
C GLN A 154 0.61 8.48 -11.87
N ARG A 155 1.22 9.03 -12.94
CA ARG A 155 2.65 9.38 -13.01
C ARG A 155 3.11 10.23 -11.81
N LYS A 156 2.33 11.25 -11.44
CA LYS A 156 2.67 12.15 -10.31
C LYS A 156 2.92 11.39 -9.00
N ALA A 157 2.22 10.29 -8.79
CA ALA A 157 2.29 9.52 -7.55
C ALA A 157 3.51 8.58 -7.48
N LEU A 158 4.11 8.23 -8.62
CA LEU A 158 5.36 7.46 -8.69
C LEU A 158 6.61 8.36 -8.72
N HIS A 159 6.45 9.64 -9.10
CA HIS A 159 7.53 10.62 -9.27
C HIS A 159 7.63 11.71 -8.18
N ALA A 160 6.72 11.75 -7.20
CA ALA A 160 6.76 12.77 -6.16
C ALA A 160 8.13 12.84 -5.46
N PRO A 161 8.59 13.98 -4.93
CA PRO A 161 9.79 14.02 -4.09
C PRO A 161 9.61 13.09 -2.89
N GLU A 162 10.70 12.44 -2.45
CA GLU A 162 10.71 11.48 -1.33
C GLU A 162 10.23 12.10 0.00
N ASN A 163 10.23 13.44 0.05
CA ASN A 163 9.80 14.29 1.18
C ASN A 163 8.50 15.05 0.89
N ALA A 164 7.67 14.60 -0.06
CA ALA A 164 6.32 15.16 -0.16
C ALA A 164 5.63 14.91 1.19
N PRO A 165 5.13 15.95 1.89
CA PRO A 165 4.43 15.75 3.14
C PRO A 165 3.35 14.70 2.88
N GLU A 166 3.31 13.66 3.72
CA GLU A 166 2.16 12.80 3.79
C GLU A 166 0.95 13.73 3.79
N ILE A 167 0.03 13.52 2.85
CA ILE A 167 -1.20 14.29 2.80
C ILE A 167 -1.95 13.92 4.08
N GLN A 168 -1.62 14.59 5.17
CA GLN A 168 -2.57 14.93 6.20
C GLN A 168 -3.55 15.83 5.50
N LYS A 169 -4.70 15.25 5.16
CA LYS A 169 -6.02 15.86 5.23
C LYS A 169 -7.04 14.92 4.60
N LEU A 170 -8.00 14.50 5.40
CA LEU A 170 -9.17 15.35 5.59
C LEU A 170 -9.79 15.11 6.97
N ASP A 171 -10.28 16.23 7.51
CA ASP A 171 -11.18 16.37 8.65
C ASP A 171 -12.44 15.50 8.53
#